data_AF-A0AAW0G6Z1-F1
#
_entry.id   AF-A0AAW0G6Z1-F1
#
_cell.length_a   1.000
_cell.length_b   1.000
_cell.length_c   1.000
_cell.angle_alpha   90.00
_cell.angle_beta   90.00
_cell.angle_gamma   90.00
#
_symmetry.space_group_name_H-M   'P 1'
#
loop_
_entity.id
_entity.type
_entity.pdbx_description
1 polymer ?
#
loop_
_entity_poly.entity_id
_entity_poly.type
_entity_poly.pdbx_seq_one_letter_code
_entity_poly.pdbx_strand_id
1 'polypeptide(L)'
;MTSADLFAREKSPEKELGLMNLGEHCFKCQQLDFLPFKCEYCQHTYCSQHRNLDSHECRGKAKFERGRSPGNYNDGRPSAQSLFPDRNKDKAKINEMIANTKPKPTNIIERQLGTVKGPNAFNKFKKFLSLQKDKQPRGTIGKLFQSKLKSTNKIVELSKIKKTAIGDPRSMKVTESTCGAYTSMGTKKN
;
A
#
# COMPACT_ATOMS: atom_id res chain seq x y z
N MET A 1 20.49 -32.40 61.38
CA MET A 1 20.39 -32.89 59.98
C MET A 1 19.33 -33.97 59.95
N THR A 2 18.06 -33.60 59.78
CA THR A 2 16.95 -34.55 59.60
C THR A 2 16.46 -34.43 58.18
N SER A 3 16.57 -35.55 57.48
CA SER A 3 16.46 -35.73 56.04
C SER A 3 15.01 -36.05 55.62
N ALA A 4 14.09 -35.09 55.79
CA ALA A 4 12.66 -35.36 55.60
C ALA A 4 11.90 -34.39 54.66
N ASP A 5 12.56 -33.53 53.88
CA ASP A 5 11.86 -32.64 52.93
C ASP A 5 12.52 -32.62 51.54
N LEU A 6 12.68 -33.81 50.94
CA LEU A 6 13.22 -33.99 49.57
C LEU A 6 12.16 -34.26 48.50
N PHE A 7 10.88 -34.02 48.81
CA PHE A 7 9.78 -34.20 47.85
C PHE A 7 8.78 -33.03 47.84
N ALA A 8 9.29 -31.79 47.88
CA ALA A 8 8.52 -30.66 47.36
C ALA A 8 8.49 -30.78 45.83
N ARG A 9 7.54 -31.58 45.33
CA ARG A 9 7.27 -31.75 43.91
C ARG A 9 6.79 -30.40 43.37
N GLU A 10 7.68 -29.70 42.68
CA GLU A 10 7.32 -28.56 41.83
C GLU A 10 6.24 -29.04 40.87
N LYS A 11 4.99 -28.61 41.10
CA LYS A 11 3.89 -28.85 40.18
C LYS A 11 4.07 -27.91 39.00
N SER A 12 5.02 -28.21 38.13
CA SER A 12 5.04 -27.65 36.79
C SER A 12 3.69 -28.02 36.13
N PRO A 13 2.94 -27.08 35.55
CA PRO A 13 1.75 -27.45 34.80
C PRO A 13 2.23 -28.24 33.60
N GLU A 14 2.07 -29.55 33.71
CA GLU A 14 2.37 -30.57 32.72
C GLU A 14 1.52 -30.23 31.50
N LYS A 15 2.04 -29.41 30.58
CA LYS A 15 1.43 -29.20 29.28
C LYS A 15 1.78 -30.43 28.47
N GLU A 16 1.09 -31.53 28.78
CA GLU A 16 1.20 -32.86 28.21
C GLU A 16 1.27 -32.75 26.68
N LEU A 17 2.48 -32.89 26.15
CA LEU A 17 2.72 -32.98 24.72
C LEU A 17 2.14 -34.31 24.24
N GLY A 18 0.95 -34.28 23.66
CA GLY A 18 0.37 -35.52 23.17
C GLY A 18 -0.90 -35.45 22.34
N LEU A 19 -1.78 -34.45 22.48
CA LEU A 19 -2.92 -34.29 21.56
C LEU A 19 -3.59 -32.89 21.69
N MET A 20 -3.20 -32.00 20.75
CA MET A 20 -3.94 -30.84 20.21
C MET A 20 -4.58 -29.81 21.14
N ASN A 21 -3.78 -28.83 21.58
CA ASN A 21 -4.27 -27.49 21.90
C ASN A 21 -4.70 -26.77 20.61
N LEU A 22 -5.86 -27.12 20.05
CA LEU A 22 -6.36 -26.59 18.77
C LEU A 22 -6.56 -25.07 18.80
N GLY A 23 -6.81 -24.48 19.96
CA GLY A 23 -7.00 -23.05 20.11
C GLY A 23 -7.28 -22.68 21.55
N GLU A 24 -7.52 -21.40 21.81
CA GLU A 24 -7.98 -20.92 23.11
C GLU A 24 -9.37 -20.28 22.96
N HIS A 25 -10.19 -20.36 24.01
CA HIS A 25 -11.51 -19.75 24.03
C HIS A 25 -11.40 -18.25 24.32
N CYS A 26 -12.17 -17.44 23.59
CA CYS A 26 -12.28 -16.02 23.87
C CYS A 26 -12.96 -15.76 25.22
N PHE A 27 -12.37 -14.94 26.08
CA PHE A 27 -12.93 -14.62 27.39
C PHE A 27 -14.32 -13.94 27.32
N LYS A 28 -14.63 -13.22 26.23
CA LYS A 28 -15.92 -12.50 26.07
C LYS A 28 -17.03 -13.34 25.44
N CYS A 29 -16.77 -14.02 24.32
CA CYS A 29 -17.79 -14.79 23.60
C CYS A 29 -17.67 -16.31 23.74
N GLN A 30 -16.65 -16.79 24.46
CA GLN A 30 -16.35 -18.22 24.63
C GLN A 30 -16.18 -19.01 23.33
N GLN A 31 -15.98 -18.31 22.20
CA GLN A 31 -15.69 -18.93 20.93
C GLN A 31 -14.24 -19.44 20.91
N LEU A 32 -14.04 -20.69 20.50
CA LEU A 32 -12.72 -21.27 20.24
C LEU A 32 -12.11 -20.59 19.01
N ASP A 33 -10.94 -19.96 19.17
CA ASP A 33 -10.16 -19.39 18.08
C ASP A 33 -8.77 -20.05 18.03
N PHE A 34 -8.34 -20.40 16.83
CA PHE A 34 -7.04 -21.02 16.56
C PHE A 34 -5.90 -20.00 16.64
N LEU A 35 -6.22 -18.70 16.57
CA LEU A 35 -5.26 -17.61 16.71
C LEU A 35 -5.56 -16.76 17.97
N PRO A 36 -5.12 -17.21 19.16
CA PRO A 36 -5.39 -16.52 20.40
C PRO A 36 -4.66 -15.17 20.49
N PHE A 37 -5.41 -14.10 20.74
CA PHE A 37 -4.85 -12.76 20.99
C PHE A 37 -4.86 -12.46 22.49
N LYS A 38 -3.68 -12.32 23.10
CA LYS A 38 -3.55 -11.92 24.51
C LYS A 38 -3.51 -10.41 24.63
N CYS A 39 -4.42 -9.84 25.42
CA CYS A 39 -4.44 -8.40 25.66
C CYS A 39 -3.37 -8.01 26.69
N GLU A 40 -2.49 -7.07 26.35
CA GLU A 40 -1.40 -6.63 27.24
C GLU A 40 -1.89 -5.97 28.53
N TYR A 41 -3.10 -5.39 28.52
CA TYR A 41 -3.62 -4.62 29.64
C TYR A 41 -4.46 -5.42 30.63
N CYS A 42 -5.21 -6.42 30.16
CA CYS A 42 -6.06 -7.28 31.00
C CYS A 42 -5.62 -8.75 31.04
N GLN A 43 -4.60 -9.14 30.27
CA GLN A 43 -3.96 -10.46 30.24
C GLN A 43 -4.87 -11.65 29.90
N HIS A 44 -6.09 -11.39 29.43
CA HIS A 44 -7.00 -12.42 28.92
C HIS A 44 -6.81 -12.64 27.41
N THR A 45 -7.20 -13.82 26.95
CA THR A 45 -7.18 -14.21 25.54
C THR A 45 -8.52 -13.94 24.85
N TYR A 46 -8.46 -13.43 23.62
CA TYR A 46 -9.61 -13.09 22.79
C TYR A 46 -9.47 -13.63 21.36
N CYS A 47 -10.61 -13.79 20.67
CA CYS A 47 -10.67 -14.13 19.25
C CYS A 47 -10.38 -12.91 18.35
N SER A 48 -10.26 -13.13 17.04
CA SER A 48 -10.00 -12.04 16.07
C SER A 48 -11.05 -10.91 16.10
N GLN A 49 -12.29 -11.19 16.49
CA GLN A 49 -13.35 -10.19 16.59
C GLN A 49 -13.25 -9.35 17.87
N HIS A 50 -12.68 -9.92 18.94
CA HIS A 50 -12.58 -9.31 20.27
C HIS A 50 -11.16 -8.83 20.63
N ARG A 51 -10.22 -8.84 19.68
CA ARG A 51 -8.82 -8.45 19.92
C ARG A 51 -8.62 -6.96 20.28
N ASN A 52 -9.53 -6.09 19.85
CA ASN A 52 -9.42 -4.65 20.10
C ASN A 52 -9.88 -4.31 21.53
N LEU A 53 -9.31 -3.28 22.15
CA LEU A 53 -9.66 -2.89 23.52
C LEU A 53 -11.13 -2.52 23.70
N ASP A 54 -11.74 -1.88 22.70
CA ASP A 54 -13.16 -1.52 22.73
C ASP A 54 -14.05 -2.74 22.56
N SER A 55 -13.65 -3.70 21.72
CA SER A 55 -14.46 -4.88 21.42
C SER A 55 -14.65 -5.79 22.64
N HIS A 56 -13.66 -5.91 23.53
CA HIS A 56 -13.78 -6.70 24.76
C HIS A 56 -13.99 -5.89 26.03
N GLU A 57 -14.28 -4.59 25.93
CA GLU A 57 -14.46 -3.70 27.10
C GLU A 57 -13.30 -3.83 28.10
N CYS A 58 -12.08 -3.58 27.61
CA CYS A 58 -10.87 -3.82 28.38
C CYS A 58 -10.85 -3.06 29.70
N ARG A 59 -10.76 -3.78 30.84
CA ARG A 59 -10.57 -3.18 32.17
C ARG A 59 -9.33 -2.29 32.25
N GLY A 60 -8.32 -2.56 31.42
CA GLY A 60 -7.08 -1.80 31.35
C GLY A 60 -7.07 -0.65 30.34
N LYS A 61 -8.21 -0.30 29.74
CA LYS A 61 -8.32 0.75 28.70
C LYS A 61 -7.74 2.10 29.13
N ALA A 62 -7.92 2.49 30.39
CA ALA A 62 -7.36 3.73 30.94
C ALA A 62 -5.82 3.75 30.96
N LYS A 63 -5.14 2.59 30.98
CA LYS A 63 -3.66 2.52 30.88
C LYS A 63 -3.19 2.75 29.45
N PHE A 64 -3.94 2.23 28.48
CA PHE A 64 -3.66 2.42 27.06
C PHE A 64 -3.83 3.87 26.63
N GLU A 65 -4.91 4.53 27.04
CA GLU A 65 -5.17 5.93 26.68
C GLU A 65 -4.09 6.87 27.21
N ARG A 66 -3.58 6.62 28.42
CA ARG A 66 -2.48 7.40 29.01
C ARG A 66 -1.14 7.19 28.31
N GLY A 67 -0.91 6.02 27.70
CA GLY A 67 0.29 5.73 26.91
C GLY A 67 0.25 6.32 25.50
N ARG A 68 -0.93 6.66 25.00
CA ARG A 68 -1.14 7.27 23.68
C ARG A 68 -1.09 8.80 23.74
N SER A 69 -0.23 9.35 24.60
CA SER A 69 0.17 10.74 24.39
C SER A 69 1.01 10.76 23.11
N PRO A 70 0.72 11.60 22.10
CA PRO A 70 1.65 11.87 21.02
C PRO A 70 2.89 12.51 21.64
N GLY A 71 3.79 11.65 22.13
CA GLY A 71 5.02 12.06 22.78
C GLY A 71 5.83 12.87 21.77
N ASN A 72 6.28 14.04 22.18
CA ASN A 72 7.33 14.75 21.50
C ASN A 72 8.65 14.00 21.77
N TYR A 73 8.84 12.87 21.08
CA TYR A 73 10.01 11.99 21.23
C TYR A 73 11.25 12.67 20.62
N ASN A 74 11.95 13.46 21.44
CA ASN A 74 13.24 14.05 21.09
C ASN A 74 14.39 13.10 21.46
N ASP A 75 14.31 11.84 21.05
CA ASP A 75 15.29 10.79 21.40
C ASP A 75 16.48 10.73 20.42
N GLY A 76 16.73 11.81 19.68
CA GLY A 76 17.79 11.86 18.64
C GLY A 76 17.58 10.89 17.47
N ARG A 77 16.48 10.14 17.43
CA ARG A 77 16.11 9.28 16.29
C ARG A 77 15.53 10.13 15.15
N PRO A 78 15.84 9.81 13.89
CA PRO A 78 15.29 10.52 12.75
C PRO A 78 13.76 10.38 12.73
N SER A 79 13.07 11.50 12.50
CA SER A 79 11.61 11.54 12.40
C SER A 79 11.12 10.61 11.29
N ALA A 80 9.98 9.96 11.49
CA ALA A 80 9.34 9.17 10.43
C ALA A 80 9.13 9.99 9.14
N GLN A 81 8.98 11.32 9.25
CA GLN A 81 8.84 12.21 8.10
C GLN A 81 10.11 12.32 7.24
N SER A 82 11.30 12.10 7.81
CA SER A 82 12.55 12.09 7.05
C SER A 82 12.82 10.73 6.38
N LEU A 83 12.37 9.64 6.99
CA LEU A 83 12.49 8.28 6.44
C LEU A 83 11.44 7.96 5.37
N PHE A 84 10.25 8.55 5.50
CA PHE A 84 9.12 8.34 4.59
C PHE A 84 8.66 9.68 3.97
N PRO A 85 9.32 10.13 2.89
CA PRO A 85 8.87 11.30 2.13
C PRO A 85 7.44 11.11 1.62
N ASP A 86 6.63 12.14 1.78
CA ASP A 86 5.25 12.15 1.29
C ASP A 86 5.25 12.36 -0.23
N ARG A 87 5.13 11.24 -0.95
CA ARG A 87 5.14 11.21 -2.42
C ARG A 87 4.12 12.16 -3.05
N ASN A 88 3.00 12.44 -2.40
CA ASN A 88 1.99 13.34 -2.95
C ASN A 88 2.43 14.80 -2.84
N LYS A 89 3.02 15.17 -1.70
CA LYS A 89 3.61 16.50 -1.51
C LYS A 89 4.79 16.71 -2.46
N ASP A 90 5.61 15.70 -2.67
CA ASP A 90 6.75 15.79 -3.59
C ASP A 90 6.28 15.96 -5.05
N LYS A 91 5.24 15.23 -5.47
CA LYS A 91 4.61 15.42 -6.78
C LYS A 91 4.04 16.83 -6.96
N ALA A 92 3.37 17.37 -5.94
CA ALA A 92 2.83 18.72 -5.98
C ALA A 92 3.95 19.76 -6.14
N LYS A 93 5.01 19.65 -5.34
CA LYS A 93 6.20 20.52 -5.45
C LYS A 93 6.84 20.47 -6.84
N ILE A 94 6.98 19.28 -7.43
CA ILE A 94 7.55 19.13 -8.78
C ILE A 94 6.66 19.81 -9.82
N ASN A 95 5.33 19.63 -9.74
CA ASN A 95 4.40 20.27 -10.66
C ASN A 95 4.43 21.79 -10.54
N GLU A 96 4.51 22.32 -9.32
CA GLU A 96 4.68 23.76 -9.07
C GLU A 96 6.01 24.28 -9.62
N MET A 97 7.11 23.55 -9.42
CA MET A 97 8.41 23.88 -10.00
C MET A 97 8.34 23.93 -11.53
N ILE A 98 7.73 22.94 -12.17
CA ILE A 98 7.57 22.90 -13.63
C ILE A 98 6.71 24.07 -14.11
N ALA A 99 5.62 24.39 -13.40
CA ALA A 99 4.75 25.51 -13.74
C ALA A 99 5.47 26.87 -13.62
N ASN A 100 6.34 27.01 -12.61
CA ASN A 100 7.08 28.24 -12.36
C ASN A 100 8.32 28.39 -13.26
N THR A 101 8.90 27.28 -13.74
CA THR A 101 9.99 27.32 -14.71
C THR A 101 9.45 27.67 -16.09
N LYS A 102 9.63 28.93 -16.52
CA LYS A 102 9.49 29.28 -17.94
C LYS A 102 10.67 28.65 -18.68
N PRO A 103 10.46 27.77 -19.68
CA PRO A 103 11.57 27.16 -20.41
C PRO A 103 12.40 28.27 -21.05
N LYS A 104 13.69 28.35 -20.71
CA LYS A 104 14.62 29.22 -21.46
C LYS A 104 14.69 28.66 -22.88
N PRO A 105 14.42 29.46 -23.91
CA PRO A 105 14.55 29.00 -25.28
C PRO A 105 16.03 28.68 -25.51
N THR A 106 16.36 27.40 -25.64
CA THR A 106 17.70 26.99 -26.05
C THR A 106 17.87 27.39 -27.51
N ASN A 107 18.82 28.27 -27.81
CA ASN A 107 19.24 28.65 -29.17
C ASN A 107 20.01 27.50 -29.84
N ILE A 108 19.45 26.30 -29.87
CA ILE A 108 19.88 25.28 -30.82
C ILE A 108 19.19 25.68 -32.11
N ILE A 109 19.96 26.32 -32.98
CA ILE A 109 19.56 26.60 -34.36
C ILE A 109 19.19 25.26 -34.99
N GLU A 110 17.89 25.12 -35.24
CA GLU A 110 17.20 24.09 -35.97
C GLU A 110 17.77 24.03 -37.40
N ARG A 111 18.94 23.40 -37.58
CA ARG A 111 19.51 23.11 -38.90
C ARG A 111 18.61 22.10 -39.59
N GLN A 112 17.71 22.63 -40.42
CA GLN A 112 17.05 21.96 -41.54
C GLN A 112 16.32 20.65 -41.16
N LEU A 113 15.07 20.77 -40.72
CA LEU A 113 13.91 20.45 -41.58
C LEU A 113 12.59 20.80 -40.86
N GLY A 114 12.13 22.04 -41.02
CA GLY A 114 10.70 22.38 -40.96
C GLY A 114 10.00 22.35 -39.58
N THR A 115 10.16 23.45 -38.84
CA THR A 115 9.14 24.14 -38.02
C THR A 115 7.68 23.75 -38.32
N VAL A 116 6.88 23.43 -37.30
CA VAL A 116 5.71 24.28 -36.90
C VAL A 116 5.40 24.13 -35.40
N LYS A 117 5.18 25.28 -34.76
CA LYS A 117 4.47 25.51 -33.49
C LYS A 117 3.14 24.72 -33.41
N GLY A 118 2.80 24.17 -32.23
CA GLY A 118 1.47 23.61 -31.94
C GLY A 118 1.30 22.10 -32.25
N PRO A 119 0.12 21.50 -31.94
CA PRO A 119 -0.12 20.07 -31.61
C PRO A 119 0.14 19.03 -32.72
N ASN A 120 0.84 19.42 -33.78
CA ASN A 120 1.03 18.67 -35.00
C ASN A 120 2.16 17.63 -34.92
N ALA A 121 3.13 17.76 -34.00
CA ALA A 121 4.13 16.71 -33.77
C ALA A 121 3.49 15.46 -33.15
N PHE A 122 2.62 15.65 -32.14
CA PHE A 122 1.90 14.54 -31.51
C PHE A 122 0.82 13.96 -32.42
N ASN A 123 0.17 14.78 -33.27
CA ASN A 123 -0.77 14.28 -34.29
C ASN A 123 -0.08 13.52 -35.43
N LYS A 124 1.13 13.92 -35.83
CA LYS A 124 1.98 13.13 -36.76
C LYS A 124 2.42 11.82 -36.12
N PHE A 125 2.78 11.83 -34.82
CA PHE A 125 3.09 10.62 -34.07
C PHE A 125 1.85 9.72 -33.90
N LYS A 126 0.67 10.29 -33.69
CA LYS A 126 -0.62 9.57 -33.68
C LYS A 126 -0.93 8.97 -35.05
N LYS A 127 -0.75 9.71 -36.15
CA LYS A 127 -0.93 9.20 -37.52
C LYS A 127 0.04 8.05 -37.81
N PHE A 128 1.30 8.16 -37.39
CA PHE A 128 2.32 7.12 -37.53
C PHE A 128 1.97 5.85 -36.72
N LEU A 129 1.48 6.00 -35.49
CA LEU A 129 0.99 4.88 -34.67
C LEU A 129 -0.33 4.28 -35.21
N SER A 130 -1.18 5.07 -35.86
CA SER A 130 -2.44 4.61 -36.48
C SER A 130 -2.20 3.86 -37.78
N LEU A 131 -1.18 4.26 -38.56
CA LEU A 131 -0.74 3.56 -39.77
C LEU A 131 -0.18 2.15 -39.47
N GLN A 132 0.20 1.84 -38.23
CA GLN A 132 0.51 0.48 -37.79
C GLN A 132 -0.73 -0.33 -37.35
N LYS A 133 -1.89 0.31 -37.15
CA LYS A 133 -3.12 -0.32 -36.69
C LYS A 133 -4.05 -0.77 -37.83
N ASP A 134 -3.90 -0.21 -39.03
CA ASP A 134 -4.81 -0.45 -40.16
C ASP A 134 -4.31 -1.46 -41.21
N LYS A 135 -3.43 -2.40 -40.84
CA LYS A 135 -3.28 -3.65 -41.60
C LYS A 135 -4.10 -4.77 -40.95
N GLN A 136 -5.42 -4.70 -41.12
CA GLN A 136 -6.26 -5.90 -41.16
C GLN A 136 -6.38 -6.32 -42.62
N PRO A 137 -5.74 -7.41 -43.09
CA PRO A 137 -6.00 -7.93 -44.42
C PRO A 137 -7.34 -8.67 -44.42
N ARG A 138 -8.33 -8.12 -45.13
CA ARG A 138 -9.51 -8.86 -45.57
C ARG A 138 -9.10 -9.84 -46.68
N GLY A 139 -9.11 -11.15 -46.36
CA GLY A 139 -9.07 -12.31 -47.28
C GLY A 139 -7.79 -12.48 -48.13
N THR A 140 -7.32 -13.65 -48.54
CA THR A 140 -7.63 -15.07 -48.32
C THR A 140 -6.46 -15.82 -48.98
N ILE A 141 -5.95 -16.90 -48.37
CA ILE A 141 -4.91 -17.81 -48.90
C ILE A 141 -3.49 -17.23 -48.95
N GLY A 142 -2.56 -17.76 -48.13
CA GLY A 142 -1.13 -17.52 -48.31
C GLY A 142 -0.31 -17.61 -47.04
N LYS A 143 0.49 -18.68 -46.94
CA LYS A 143 1.37 -19.07 -45.84
C LYS A 143 2.43 -18.01 -45.49
N LEU A 144 3.06 -18.26 -44.34
CA LEU A 144 4.50 -18.07 -44.09
C LEU A 144 4.92 -16.68 -43.60
N PHE A 145 5.13 -16.60 -42.27
CA PHE A 145 6.11 -15.80 -41.50
C PHE A 145 5.49 -15.30 -40.17
N GLN A 146 5.27 -16.23 -39.24
CA GLN A 146 5.23 -15.89 -37.81
C GLN A 146 6.66 -15.66 -37.33
N SER A 147 7.22 -14.46 -37.56
CA SER A 147 8.42 -14.04 -36.84
C SER A 147 8.00 -13.51 -35.48
N LYS A 148 8.07 -14.41 -34.50
CA LYS A 148 8.04 -14.10 -33.07
C LYS A 148 9.24 -13.22 -32.74
N LEU A 149 9.14 -11.91 -32.97
CA LEU A 149 10.19 -10.96 -32.62
C LEU A 149 10.16 -10.75 -31.10
N LYS A 150 10.98 -11.53 -30.38
CA LYS A 150 11.33 -11.25 -28.98
C LYS A 150 11.99 -9.88 -28.93
N SER A 151 11.27 -8.90 -28.38
CA SER A 151 11.80 -7.56 -28.15
C SER A 151 12.84 -7.63 -27.05
N THR A 152 14.10 -7.36 -27.37
CA THR A 152 15.25 -7.35 -26.46
C THR A 152 15.21 -6.22 -25.42
N ASN A 153 14.28 -5.28 -25.56
CA ASN A 153 14.14 -4.15 -24.65
C ASN A 153 13.24 -4.51 -23.47
N LYS A 154 13.86 -4.71 -22.29
CA LYS A 154 13.20 -4.97 -20.99
C LYS A 154 12.05 -3.98 -20.71
N ILE A 155 12.16 -2.73 -21.16
CA ILE A 155 11.12 -1.69 -21.02
C ILE A 155 9.85 -2.02 -21.81
N VAL A 156 10.01 -2.54 -23.03
CA VAL A 156 8.89 -2.93 -23.90
C VAL A 156 8.20 -4.19 -23.37
N GLU A 157 8.98 -5.10 -22.76
CA GLU A 157 8.44 -6.29 -22.10
C GLU A 157 7.67 -5.93 -20.83
N LEU A 158 8.24 -5.07 -19.97
CA LEU A 158 7.58 -4.56 -18.77
C LEU A 158 6.26 -3.82 -19.09
N SER A 159 6.22 -3.06 -20.18
CA SER A 159 5.01 -2.34 -20.58
C SER A 159 3.93 -3.25 -21.17
N LYS A 160 4.30 -4.38 -21.80
CA LYS A 160 3.34 -5.43 -22.21
C LYS A 160 2.78 -6.15 -20.99
N ILE A 161 3.66 -6.58 -20.08
CA ILE A 161 3.27 -7.26 -18.83
C ILE A 161 2.32 -6.39 -18.01
N LYS A 162 2.60 -5.09 -17.86
CA LYS A 162 1.72 -4.15 -17.15
C LYS A 162 0.35 -3.97 -17.80
N LYS A 163 0.24 -4.08 -19.13
CA LYS A 163 -1.03 -3.96 -19.85
C LYS A 163 -1.90 -5.21 -19.75
N THR A 164 -1.27 -6.38 -19.65
CA THR A 164 -1.97 -7.67 -19.55
C THR A 164 -2.20 -8.12 -18.12
N ALA A 165 -1.58 -7.44 -17.14
CA ALA A 165 -1.78 -7.73 -15.73
C ALA A 165 -3.18 -7.29 -15.29
N ILE A 166 -4.08 -8.27 -15.16
CA ILE A 166 -5.34 -8.12 -14.44
C ILE A 166 -5.00 -8.31 -12.96
N GLY A 167 -5.19 -7.27 -12.15
CA GLY A 167 -4.95 -7.33 -10.70
C GLY A 167 -5.89 -8.33 -10.03
N ASP A 168 -5.51 -8.86 -8.88
CA ASP A 168 -6.35 -9.81 -8.15
C ASP A 168 -7.72 -9.20 -7.86
N PRO A 169 -8.83 -9.87 -8.21
CA PRO A 169 -10.18 -9.35 -7.94
C PRO A 169 -10.46 -9.19 -6.43
N ARG A 170 -9.62 -9.78 -5.57
CA ARG A 170 -9.69 -9.66 -4.10
C ARG A 170 -8.92 -8.45 -3.54
N SER A 171 -8.17 -7.72 -4.37
CA SER A 171 -7.39 -6.53 -3.99
C SER A 171 -8.08 -5.20 -4.30
N MET A 172 -9.16 -5.20 -5.10
CA MET A 172 -9.95 -4.01 -5.40
C MET A 172 -11.17 -3.88 -4.49
N LYS A 173 -10.92 -3.50 -3.23
CA LYS A 173 -11.87 -2.78 -2.37
C LYS A 173 -11.13 -1.77 -1.50
N VAL A 174 -10.37 -0.87 -2.13
CA VAL A 174 -10.29 0.49 -1.59
C VAL A 174 -11.23 1.29 -2.47
N THR A 175 -12.50 1.30 -2.09
CA THR A 175 -13.41 2.33 -2.55
C THR A 175 -12.75 3.66 -2.20
N GLU A 176 -12.58 4.53 -3.20
CA GLU A 176 -12.31 5.94 -2.98
C GLU A 176 -13.51 6.52 -2.21
N SER A 177 -13.50 6.35 -0.88
CA SER A 177 -14.41 7.06 0.01
C SER A 177 -13.91 8.49 0.07
N THR A 178 -14.50 9.33 -0.78
CA THR A 178 -14.74 10.76 -0.55
C THR A 178 -13.90 11.34 0.58
N CYS A 179 -12.75 11.94 0.24
CA CYS A 179 -12.10 12.89 1.13
C CYS A 179 -13.10 14.03 1.33
N GLY A 180 -13.68 14.11 2.52
CA GLY A 180 -14.74 15.05 2.86
C GLY A 180 -14.31 16.48 2.55
N ALA A 181 -15.12 17.17 1.75
CA ALA A 181 -15.06 18.62 1.65
C ALA A 181 -15.52 19.20 3.00
N TYR A 182 -14.58 19.61 3.84
CA TYR A 182 -14.85 20.54 4.93
C TYR A 182 -15.02 21.93 4.33
N THR A 183 -16.27 22.35 4.11
CA THR A 183 -16.60 23.74 3.85
C THR A 183 -16.41 24.52 5.14
N SER A 184 -15.31 25.27 5.26
CA SER A 184 -15.19 26.33 6.26
C SER A 184 -16.16 27.45 5.92
N MET A 185 -17.21 27.63 6.73
CA MET A 185 -18.03 28.84 6.70
C MET A 185 -17.17 30.02 7.16
N GLY A 186 -16.83 30.91 6.23
CA GLY A 186 -16.17 32.18 6.53
C GLY A 186 -17.16 33.16 7.15
N THR A 187 -16.92 33.53 8.41
CA THR A 187 -17.52 34.70 9.05
C THR A 187 -17.04 35.97 8.31
N LYS A 188 -17.95 36.67 7.62
CA LYS A 188 -17.72 38.06 7.21
C LYS A 188 -18.16 38.98 8.33
N LYS A 189 -17.21 39.73 8.89
CA LYS A 189 -17.44 41.00 9.58
C LYS A 189 -17.90 42.04 8.55
N ASN A 190 -19.11 42.59 8.74
CA ASN A 190 -19.41 44.02 8.78
C ASN A 190 -20.88 44.19 9.13
#